data_AF-A0A6J5VIT4-F1
#
_entry.id   AF-A0A6J5VIT4-F1
#
_cell.length_a   1.000
_cell.length_b   1.000
_cell.length_c   1.000
_cell.angle_alpha   90.00
_cell.angle_beta   90.00
_cell.angle_gamma   90.00
#
_symmetry.space_group_name_H-M   'P 1'
#
loop_
_entity.id
_entity.type
_entity.pdbx_description
1 polymer ?
#
loop_
_entity_poly.entity_id
_entity_poly.type
_entity_poly.pdbx_seq_one_letter_code
_entity_poly.pdbx_strand_id
1 'polypeptide(L)'
;MAQISTTIVRPTSHDHLKQRLIEVRTEQQLDTTPKSHSSQTFNIFYPLAGRLAAVESQDKAGTCFSINCNGDGALFVHAAADGIMVADILDPVLYSR
;
A
#
# COMPACT_ATOMS: atom_id res chain seq x y z
N MET A 1 7.94 9.75 -21.91
CA MET A 1 8.02 10.62 -20.71
C MET A 1 7.51 9.79 -19.54
N ALA A 2 8.19 9.71 -18.39
CA ALA A 2 7.66 8.93 -17.28
C ALA A 2 6.42 9.60 -16.65
N GLN A 3 5.34 8.86 -16.44
CA GLN A 3 4.14 9.31 -15.74
C GLN A 3 4.17 8.72 -14.33
N ILE A 4 4.11 9.57 -13.29
CA ILE A 4 4.07 9.14 -11.89
C ILE A 4 2.82 9.72 -11.25
N SER A 5 1.99 8.85 -10.68
CA SER A 5 0.80 9.20 -9.92
C SER A 5 0.93 8.65 -8.51
N THR A 6 0.62 9.49 -7.53
CA THR A 6 0.78 9.16 -6.12
C THR A 6 -0.54 9.40 -5.40
N THR A 7 -0.92 8.48 -4.50
CA THR A 7 -2.14 8.61 -3.71
C THR A 7 -1.98 7.98 -2.34
N ILE A 8 -2.59 8.59 -1.31
CA ILE A 8 -2.74 7.95 0.00
C ILE A 8 -3.99 7.08 -0.01
N VAL A 9 -3.84 5.79 0.27
CA VAL A 9 -4.96 4.86 0.45
C VAL A 9 -5.19 4.65 1.95
N ARG A 10 -6.39 4.99 2.41
CA ARG A 10 -6.79 4.88 3.82
C ARG A 10 -7.64 3.62 4.07
N PRO A 11 -7.64 3.06 5.28
CA PRO A 11 -8.59 2.02 5.67
C PRO A 11 -10.03 2.50 5.50
N THR A 12 -10.94 1.59 5.21
CA THR A 12 -12.38 1.88 5.13
C THR A 12 -13.02 1.68 6.50
N SER A 13 -13.93 2.57 6.90
CA SER A 13 -14.69 2.42 8.15
C SER A 13 -15.41 1.07 8.20
N HIS A 14 -15.44 0.47 9.39
CA HIS A 14 -16.03 -0.84 9.68
C HIS A 14 -17.50 -0.98 9.22
N ASP A 15 -18.26 0.12 9.15
CA ASP A 15 -19.67 0.13 8.72
C ASP A 15 -19.86 -0.27 7.24
N HIS A 16 -18.82 -0.20 6.41
CA HIS A 16 -18.91 -0.54 4.98
C HIS A 16 -18.71 -2.03 4.66
N LEU A 17 -18.27 -2.85 5.64
CA LEU A 17 -17.98 -4.27 5.42
C LEU A 17 -19.22 -5.14 5.23
N LYS A 18 -20.43 -4.62 5.49
CA LYS A 18 -21.68 -5.35 5.26
C LYS A 18 -22.14 -5.39 3.80
N GLN A 19 -21.58 -4.57 2.90
CA GLN A 19 -22.28 -4.30 1.63
C GLN A 19 -21.77 -5.04 0.40
N ARG A 20 -20.65 -5.77 0.40
CA ARG A 20 -20.09 -6.29 -0.87
C ARG A 20 -19.51 -7.69 -0.80
N LEU A 21 -20.40 -8.68 -0.71
CA LEU A 21 -20.10 -10.03 -1.14
C LEU A 21 -20.20 -10.07 -2.68
N ILE A 22 -19.04 -10.07 -3.34
CA ILE A 22 -18.79 -10.48 -4.73
C ILE A 22 -19.72 -9.86 -5.80
N GLU A 23 -19.30 -8.73 -6.38
CA GLU A 23 -19.64 -8.42 -7.77
C GLU A 23 -18.34 -8.36 -8.58
N VAL A 24 -18.05 -9.46 -9.28
CA VAL A 24 -17.13 -9.46 -10.42
C VAL A 24 -17.94 -8.90 -11.59
N ARG A 25 -17.77 -7.61 -11.89
CA ARG A 25 -18.23 -7.04 -13.16
C ARG A 25 -17.06 -6.33 -13.82
N THR A 26 -16.65 -6.93 -14.93
CA THR A 26 -15.68 -6.49 -15.93
C THR A 26 -16.09 -5.13 -16.53
N GLU A 27 -15.13 -4.41 -17.11
CA GLU A 27 -15.26 -3.14 -17.86
C GLU A 27 -15.03 -1.79 -17.11
N GLN A 28 -14.10 -1.69 -16.13
CA GLN A 28 -13.54 -0.38 -15.67
C GLN A 28 -12.01 -0.41 -15.39
N GLN A 29 -11.30 -1.35 -16.01
CA GLN A 29 -9.83 -1.43 -16.02
C GLN A 29 -9.29 -0.12 -16.66
N LEU A 30 -8.63 0.83 -15.97
CA LEU A 30 -7.17 0.75 -15.73
C LEU A 30 -6.63 1.76 -14.67
N ASP A 31 -7.43 2.52 -13.91
CA ASP A 31 -6.88 3.51 -12.93
C ASP A 31 -7.56 3.55 -11.54
N THR A 32 -8.62 2.76 -11.33
CA THR A 32 -9.45 2.84 -10.10
C THR A 32 -9.40 1.59 -9.22
N THR A 33 -8.88 0.46 -9.73
CA THR A 33 -8.88 -0.84 -9.05
C THR A 33 -7.87 -1.01 -7.90
N PRO A 34 -6.64 -0.46 -7.92
CA PRO A 34 -5.67 -0.73 -6.84
C PRO A 34 -6.09 -0.14 -5.49
N LYS A 35 -6.74 1.03 -5.50
CA LYS A 35 -7.08 1.79 -4.29
C LYS A 35 -8.21 1.14 -3.49
N SER A 36 -9.19 0.52 -4.16
CA SER A 36 -10.35 -0.11 -3.50
C SER A 36 -9.97 -1.40 -2.78
N HIS A 37 -9.22 -2.30 -3.43
CA HIS A 37 -8.76 -3.54 -2.82
C HIS A 37 -7.73 -3.28 -1.70
N SER A 38 -6.85 -2.28 -1.87
CA SER A 38 -5.89 -1.89 -0.84
C SER A 38 -6.55 -1.35 0.44
N SER A 39 -7.65 -0.61 0.32
CA SER A 39 -8.37 -0.10 1.49
C SER A 39 -8.95 -1.22 2.36
N GLN A 40 -9.42 -2.31 1.73
CA GLN A 40 -9.92 -3.49 2.43
C GLN A 40 -8.79 -4.29 3.09
N THR A 41 -7.63 -4.42 2.42
CA THR A 41 -6.44 -5.08 2.99
C THR A 41 -5.97 -4.39 4.28
N PHE A 42 -6.03 -3.06 4.36
CA PHE A 42 -5.69 -2.34 5.59
C PHE A 42 -6.69 -2.53 6.74
N ASN A 43 -7.90 -3.04 6.49
CA ASN A 43 -8.77 -3.43 7.59
C ASN A 43 -8.28 -4.73 8.26
N ILE A 44 -7.52 -5.57 7.55
CA ILE A 44 -6.91 -6.80 8.07
C ILE A 44 -5.51 -6.50 8.62
N PHE A 45 -4.73 -5.68 7.91
CA PHE A 45 -3.37 -5.27 8.29
C PHE A 45 -3.33 -3.83 8.77
N TYR A 46 -4.20 -3.52 9.74
CA TYR A 46 -4.40 -2.16 10.25
C TYR A 46 -3.12 -1.39 10.64
N PRO A 47 -2.10 -2.03 11.25
CA PRO A 47 -0.85 -1.32 11.57
C PRO A 47 -0.13 -0.73 10.35
N LEU A 48 -0.28 -1.31 9.14
CA LEU A 48 0.39 -0.81 7.94
C LEU A 48 -0.12 0.57 7.48
N ALA A 49 -1.31 0.96 7.92
CA ALA A 49 -1.87 2.30 7.66
C ALA A 49 -1.55 3.32 8.77
N GLY A 50 -0.74 2.94 9.76
CA GLY A 50 -0.36 3.78 10.90
C GLY A 50 0.94 4.58 10.69
N ARG A 51 1.56 4.99 11.79
CA ARG A 51 2.86 5.69 11.84
C ARG A 51 3.76 5.07 12.90
N LEU A 52 5.06 4.97 12.60
CA LEU A 52 6.05 4.56 13.59
C LEU A 52 6.19 5.65 14.66
N ALA A 53 6.09 5.26 15.91
CA ALA A 53 6.35 6.09 17.07
C ALA A 53 7.55 5.51 17.82
N ALA A 54 8.40 6.41 18.34
CA ALA A 54 9.55 6.07 19.17
C ALA A 54 9.43 6.83 20.49
N VAL A 55 9.67 6.13 21.59
CA VAL A 55 9.62 6.71 22.94
C VAL A 55 10.85 6.22 23.70
N GLU A 56 11.50 7.11 24.46
CA GLU A 56 12.57 6.71 25.36
C GLU A 56 12.02 5.76 26.44
N SER A 57 12.75 4.68 26.70
CA SER A 57 12.39 3.75 27.77
C SER A 57 12.49 4.42 29.13
N GLN A 58 11.62 4.04 30.08
CA GLN A 58 11.57 4.62 31.42
C GLN A 58 12.89 4.44 32.20
N ASP A 59 13.64 3.38 31.92
CA ASP A 59 14.95 3.10 32.50
C ASP A 59 16.11 3.80 31.76
N LYS A 60 15.81 4.59 30.72
CA LYS A 60 16.79 5.24 29.82
C LYS A 60 17.79 4.27 29.18
N ALA A 61 17.50 2.97 29.20
CA ALA A 61 18.39 1.95 28.67
C ALA A 61 18.18 1.68 27.17
N GLY A 62 17.21 2.36 26.53
CA GLY A 62 16.95 2.22 25.10
C GLY A 62 15.73 2.99 24.60
N THR A 63 15.37 2.75 23.34
CA THR A 63 14.20 3.33 22.67
C THR A 63 13.17 2.23 22.39
N CYS A 64 11.95 2.46 22.83
CA CYS A 64 10.81 1.61 22.52
C CYS A 64 10.17 2.09 21.21
N PHE A 65 9.88 1.15 20.31
CA PHE A 65 9.18 1.42 19.06
C PHE A 65 7.76 0.86 19.11
N SER A 66 6.80 1.64 18.63
CA SER A 66 5.41 1.21 18.49
C SER A 66 4.83 1.73 17.19
N ILE A 67 3.74 1.13 16.73
CA ILE A 67 2.98 1.66 15.60
C ILE A 67 1.75 2.37 16.16
N ASN A 68 1.71 3.70 16.01
CA ASN A 68 0.49 4.46 16.20
C ASN A 68 -0.45 4.14 15.04
N CYS A 69 -1.44 3.30 15.30
CA CYS A 69 -2.41 2.86 14.31
C CYS A 69 -3.49 3.94 14.11
N ASN A 70 -3.10 5.11 13.60
CA ASN A 70 -3.97 6.27 13.43
C ASN A 70 -4.83 6.23 12.15
N GLY A 71 -4.62 5.23 11.29
CA GLY A 71 -5.38 5.06 10.05
C GLY A 71 -5.11 6.14 9.00
N ASP A 72 -4.00 6.88 9.10
CA ASP A 72 -3.64 7.93 8.13
C ASP A 72 -3.49 7.39 6.70
N GLY A 73 -3.31 6.08 6.56
CA GLY A 73 -3.18 5.37 5.29
C GLY A 73 -1.72 5.17 4.88
N ALA A 74 -1.56 4.45 3.77
CA ALA A 74 -0.27 4.18 3.15
C ALA A 74 -0.14 4.88 1.79
N LEU A 75 1.09 5.21 1.42
CA LEU A 75 1.42 5.79 0.13
C LEU A 75 1.41 4.72 -0.96
N PHE A 76 0.61 4.94 -2.00
CA PHE A 76 0.63 4.16 -3.23
C PHE A 76 1.17 5.02 -4.36
N VAL A 77 2.25 4.54 -4.99
CA VAL A 77 2.86 5.17 -6.16
C VAL A 77 2.64 4.25 -7.36
N HIS A 78 1.99 4.79 -8.38
CA HIS A 78 1.84 4.15 -9.67
C HIS A 78 2.71 4.89 -10.68
N ALA A 79 3.70 4.20 -11.24
CA ALA A 79 4.62 4.74 -12.22
C ALA A 79 4.50 3.97 -13.54
N ALA A 80 4.40 4.70 -14.64
CA ALA A 80 4.42 4.15 -15.99
C ALA A 80 5.64 4.72 -16.74
N ALA A 81 6.38 3.82 -17.38
CA ALA A 81 7.51 4.15 -18.23
C ALA A 81 7.18 3.74 -19.67
N ASP A 82 7.12 4.73 -20.57
CA ASP A 82 6.94 4.45 -22.00
C ASP A 82 8.13 3.67 -22.56
N GLY A 83 7.86 2.66 -23.37
CA GLY A 83 8.90 1.91 -24.08
C GLY A 83 9.62 0.86 -23.24
N ILE A 84 9.19 0.62 -21.99
CA ILE A 84 9.65 -0.51 -21.16
C ILE A 84 8.60 -1.62 -21.25
N MET A 85 9.00 -2.80 -21.70
CA MET A 85 8.20 -4.01 -21.71
C MET A 85 8.46 -4.83 -20.44
N VAL A 86 7.49 -5.67 -20.07
CA VAL A 86 7.66 -6.63 -18.96
C VAL A 86 8.88 -7.53 -19.17
N ALA A 87 9.18 -7.88 -20.42
CA ALA A 87 10.37 -8.65 -20.78
C ALA A 87 11.68 -7.98 -20.31
N ASP A 88 11.77 -6.65 -20.37
CA ASP A 88 12.96 -5.89 -19.96
C ASP A 88 13.22 -5.94 -18.44
N ILE A 89 12.20 -6.29 -17.63
CA ILE A 89 12.28 -6.41 -16.17
C ILE A 89 12.53 -7.85 -15.74
N LEU A 90 11.97 -8.80 -16.50
CA LEU A 90 11.99 -10.22 -16.12
C LEU A 90 13.31 -10.90 -16.40
N ASP A 91 14.19 -10.32 -17.23
CA ASP A 91 15.52 -10.86 -17.47
C ASP A 91 16.42 -10.62 -16.23
N PRO A 92 16.79 -11.67 -15.46
CA PRO A 92 17.69 -11.50 -14.34
C PRO A 92 19.09 -11.15 -14.84
N VAL A 93 19.67 -10.06 -14.33
CA VAL A 93 21.08 -9.74 -14.54
C VAL A 93 21.91 -10.73 -13.71
N LEU A 94 22.18 -11.90 -14.29
CA LEU A 94 23.08 -12.88 -13.72
C LEU A 94 24.52 -12.37 -13.88
N TYR A 95 25.08 -11.76 -12.82
CA TYR A 95 26.52 -11.58 -12.74
C TYR A 95 27.17 -12.95 -12.49
N SER A 96 27.88 -13.47 -13.50
CA SER A 96 28.77 -14.62 -13.33
C SER A 96 29.89 -14.24 -12.36
N ARG A 97 30.05 -15.01 -11.27
CA ARG A 97 31.18 -14.91 -10.36
C ARG A 97 32.45 -15.52 -10.97
#